data_AF-A0A4Y8WMR9-F1
#
_entry.id   AF-A0A4Y8WMR9-F1
#
_cell.length_a   1.000
_cell.length_b   1.000
_cell.length_c   1.000
_cell.angle_alpha   90.00
_cell.angle_beta   90.00
_cell.angle_gamma   90.00
#
_symmetry.space_group_name_H-M   'P 1'
#
loop_
_entity.id
_entity.type
_entity.pdbx_description
1 polymer ?
#
loop_
_entity_poly.entity_id
_entity_poly.type
_entity_poly.pdbx_seq_one_letter_code
_entity_poly.pdbx_strand_id
1 'polypeptide(L)'
;MKVFNKLSIIFLGVIIVVFASLSCGKWIYDDMSECPRGVYINVYTQTECANTPEYPAVGRLHVFAFNENNLFVSSELFEGVTLSKDFECLIPIKEPGLYSFVVWGGVDDKLFKLETLTPAKSTKDELLLALNRHDGIATNLAKKQVYVGETPAVRLELETNHFVHTKANVRELTNRINVLVEDVDDAEKFEIELLSANTDYSVKGDIIKNSVVEYPTEVKYPGEKTLTADFTTMKLESGRQNILVVKEKATGKEIFREDLVGVILLSPSEANINLRCDNDFKVKLKTRRCNCPGGFMVTELWINDWMVHSYDIVLGS
;
A
#
# COMPACT_ATOMS: atom_id res chain seq x y z
N MET A 1 75.09 -33.93 54.30
CA MET A 1 73.82 -34.52 53.80
C MET A 1 72.65 -33.75 54.41
N LYS A 2 71.70 -33.30 53.58
CA LYS A 2 70.41 -32.62 53.92
C LYS A 2 70.46 -31.18 54.46
N VAL A 3 70.80 -30.19 53.62
CA VAL A 3 70.30 -28.80 53.83
C VAL A 3 69.89 -28.10 52.51
N PHE A 4 70.38 -28.52 51.36
CA PHE A 4 70.09 -27.91 50.04
C PHE A 4 68.82 -28.44 49.35
N ASN A 5 67.71 -28.68 50.06
CA ASN A 5 66.46 -29.12 49.41
C ASN A 5 65.17 -28.58 50.03
N LYS A 6 65.24 -27.55 50.89
CA LYS A 6 64.06 -26.89 51.45
C LYS A 6 63.89 -25.42 51.05
N LEU A 7 64.94 -24.75 50.55
CA LEU A 7 64.84 -23.36 50.10
C LEU A 7 64.26 -23.20 48.69
N SER A 8 64.37 -24.21 47.82
CA SER A 8 63.83 -24.13 46.45
C SER A 8 62.32 -24.38 46.38
N ILE A 9 61.73 -25.04 47.38
CA ILE A 9 60.28 -25.33 47.44
C ILE A 9 59.51 -24.12 48.01
N ILE A 10 60.14 -23.35 48.90
CA ILE A 10 59.53 -22.15 49.48
C ILE A 10 59.51 -21.00 48.46
N PHE A 11 60.52 -20.89 47.59
CA PHE A 11 60.54 -19.87 46.53
C PHE A 11 59.58 -20.18 45.37
N LEU A 12 59.34 -21.46 45.07
CA LEU A 12 58.37 -21.88 44.03
C LEU A 12 56.91 -21.73 44.49
N GLY A 13 56.64 -21.88 45.80
CA GLY A 13 55.31 -21.68 46.38
C GLY A 13 54.88 -20.21 46.47
N VAL A 14 55.83 -19.27 46.67
CA VAL A 14 55.52 -17.84 46.74
C VAL A 14 55.26 -17.24 45.35
N ILE A 15 55.90 -17.75 44.30
CA ILE A 15 55.66 -17.29 42.91
C ILE A 15 54.28 -17.73 42.39
N ILE A 16 53.77 -18.90 42.82
CA ILE A 16 52.43 -19.38 42.43
C ILE A 16 51.31 -18.62 43.15
N VAL A 17 51.52 -18.19 44.41
CA VAL A 17 50.53 -17.41 45.17
C VAL A 17 50.48 -15.94 44.71
N VAL A 18 51.59 -15.38 44.21
CA VAL A 18 51.63 -14.01 43.64
C VAL A 18 51.09 -13.94 42.20
N PHE A 19 51.11 -15.05 41.44
CA PHE A 19 50.40 -15.14 40.15
C PHE A 19 48.91 -15.50 40.29
N ALA A 20 48.48 -16.06 41.43
CA ALA A 20 47.07 -16.32 41.71
C ALA A 20 46.28 -15.10 42.21
N SER A 21 46.95 -13.99 42.56
CA SER A 21 46.31 -12.72 42.96
C SER A 21 46.34 -11.63 41.88
N LEU A 22 46.78 -11.96 40.66
CA LEU A 22 46.54 -11.17 39.44
C LEU A 22 45.48 -11.79 38.52
N SER A 23 44.82 -12.86 38.98
CA SER A 23 43.65 -13.44 38.32
C SER A 23 42.38 -12.97 39.03
N CYS A 24 41.46 -12.39 38.26
CA CYS A 24 40.17 -11.83 38.67
C CYS A 24 40.21 -10.51 39.47
N GLY A 25 40.53 -9.42 38.76
CA GLY A 25 40.36 -8.06 39.29
C GLY A 25 40.17 -6.95 38.25
N LYS A 26 40.05 -7.27 36.96
CA LYS A 26 39.46 -6.38 35.96
C LYS A 26 38.08 -6.99 35.68
N TRP A 27 37.00 -6.55 36.33
CA TRP A 27 36.15 -5.47 35.80
C TRP A 27 36.08 -5.48 34.27
N ILE A 28 35.88 -6.66 33.69
CA ILE A 28 35.00 -6.81 32.54
C ILE A 28 33.60 -6.84 33.16
N TYR A 29 33.11 -5.66 33.55
CA TYR A 29 31.75 -5.38 33.13
C TYR A 29 31.90 -5.24 31.63
N ASP A 30 31.73 -6.37 30.93
CA ASP A 30 31.32 -6.31 29.54
C ASP A 30 30.07 -5.46 29.65
N ASP A 31 30.14 -4.26 29.10
CA ASP A 31 29.02 -3.36 29.11
C ASP A 31 27.92 -4.14 28.36
N MET A 32 27.03 -4.79 29.10
CA MET A 32 25.80 -5.42 28.58
C MET A 32 24.84 -4.32 28.13
N SER A 33 25.38 -3.20 27.65
CA SER A 33 24.67 -2.08 27.06
C SER A 33 24.23 -2.52 25.67
N GLU A 34 23.03 -3.09 25.68
CA GLU A 34 22.13 -3.28 24.55
C GLU A 34 22.54 -4.38 23.56
N CYS A 35 22.20 -5.64 23.87
CA CYS A 35 22.08 -6.66 22.82
C CYS A 35 21.17 -6.12 21.69
N PRO A 36 21.64 -6.07 20.43
CA PRO A 36 20.84 -5.56 19.34
C PRO A 36 19.60 -6.45 19.16
N ARG A 37 18.43 -5.82 19.17
CA ARG A 37 17.13 -6.47 19.08
C ARG A 37 16.30 -5.82 17.99
N GLY A 38 15.47 -6.62 17.35
CA GLY A 38 14.62 -6.13 16.29
C GLY A 38 13.86 -7.24 15.61
N VAL A 39 13.12 -6.85 14.58
CA VAL A 39 12.28 -7.73 13.81
C VAL A 39 12.70 -7.66 12.34
N TYR A 40 13.01 -8.79 11.75
CA TYR A 40 13.15 -8.94 10.31
C TYR A 40 11.76 -9.15 9.69
N ILE A 41 11.44 -8.37 8.67
CA ILE A 41 10.16 -8.42 7.98
C ILE A 41 10.40 -8.74 6.51
N ASN A 42 9.87 -9.88 6.05
CA ASN A 42 9.73 -10.17 4.63
C ASN A 42 8.41 -9.60 4.12
N VAL A 43 8.45 -8.81 3.04
CA VAL A 43 7.27 -8.16 2.46
C VAL A 43 6.91 -8.83 1.15
N TYR A 44 5.65 -9.22 1.00
CA TYR A 44 5.12 -9.88 -0.20
C TYR A 44 3.68 -9.44 -0.44
N THR A 45 3.15 -9.70 -1.63
CA THR A 45 1.71 -9.63 -1.91
C THR A 45 1.18 -11.02 -2.22
N GLN A 46 0.05 -11.36 -1.64
CA GLN A 46 -0.71 -12.53 -2.06
C GLN A 46 -2.19 -12.21 -1.94
N THR A 47 -2.85 -12.11 -3.10
CA THR A 47 -4.29 -11.96 -3.18
C THR A 47 -5.00 -13.25 -2.80
N GLU A 48 -6.28 -13.16 -2.44
CA GLU A 48 -7.08 -14.36 -2.17
C GLU A 48 -7.30 -15.23 -3.42
N CYS A 49 -7.07 -14.65 -4.60
CA CYS A 49 -7.11 -15.34 -5.89
C CYS A 49 -5.76 -15.96 -6.29
N ALA A 50 -4.67 -15.64 -5.56
CA ALA A 50 -3.32 -16.07 -5.89
C ALA A 50 -2.90 -17.32 -5.09
N ASN A 51 -2.38 -18.33 -5.79
CA ASN A 51 -1.89 -19.56 -5.17
C ASN A 51 -0.51 -19.41 -4.53
N THR A 52 0.29 -18.44 -5.00
CA THR A 52 1.66 -18.20 -4.55
C THR A 52 1.89 -16.72 -4.29
N PRO A 53 2.79 -16.37 -3.35
CA PRO A 53 3.15 -14.98 -3.10
C PRO A 53 3.98 -14.39 -4.24
N GLU A 54 3.84 -13.09 -4.44
CA GLU A 54 4.62 -12.28 -5.38
C GLU A 54 5.34 -11.14 -4.65
N TYR A 55 6.34 -10.56 -5.32
CA TYR A 55 7.21 -9.54 -4.77
C TYR A 55 7.18 -8.28 -5.67
N PRO A 56 6.32 -7.30 -5.37
CA PRO A 56 6.12 -6.15 -6.25
C PRO A 56 7.34 -5.21 -6.26
N ALA A 57 7.55 -4.53 -7.38
CA ALA A 57 8.61 -3.54 -7.54
C ALA A 57 8.21 -2.21 -6.86
N VAL A 58 8.46 -2.11 -5.56
CA VAL A 58 8.06 -0.95 -4.75
C VAL A 58 9.10 0.18 -4.74
N GLY A 59 10.40 -0.13 -4.91
CA GLY A 59 11.51 0.85 -4.89
C GLY A 59 11.78 1.51 -3.54
N ARG A 60 10.76 1.64 -2.68
CA ARG A 60 10.81 2.25 -1.35
C ARG A 60 9.82 1.53 -0.42
N LEU A 61 10.20 1.35 0.84
CA LEU A 61 9.34 0.85 1.92
C LEU A 61 9.38 1.77 3.13
N HIS A 62 8.25 2.07 3.73
CA HIS A 62 8.15 2.75 5.02
C HIS A 62 7.42 1.82 6.00
N VAL A 63 8.09 1.45 7.08
CA VAL A 63 7.57 0.52 8.09
C VAL A 63 7.31 1.26 9.39
N PHE A 64 6.13 1.11 9.96
CA PHE A 64 5.69 1.74 11.21
C PHE A 64 5.44 0.67 12.27
N ALA A 65 6.10 0.78 13.43
CA ALA A 65 5.97 -0.15 14.54
C ALA A 65 4.94 0.34 15.56
N PHE A 66 4.09 -0.57 16.04
CA PHE A 66 3.07 -0.33 17.05
C PHE A 66 3.20 -1.35 18.18
N ASN A 67 3.05 -0.91 19.43
CA ASN A 67 3.08 -1.79 20.61
C ASN A 67 1.73 -2.50 20.82
N GLU A 68 1.63 -3.29 21.90
CA GLU A 68 0.43 -4.06 22.28
C GLU A 68 -0.83 -3.21 22.47
N ASN A 69 -0.66 -1.92 22.80
CA ASN A 69 -1.75 -0.96 23.00
C ASN A 69 -2.12 -0.24 21.69
N ASN A 70 -1.59 -0.68 20.54
CA ASN A 70 -1.71 -0.04 19.23
C ASN A 70 -1.19 1.41 19.18
N LEU A 71 -0.21 1.73 20.05
CA LEU A 71 0.45 3.04 20.04
C LEU A 71 1.73 2.98 19.21
N PHE A 72 1.94 4.01 18.41
CA PHE A 72 3.12 4.17 17.56
C PHE A 72 4.40 4.22 18.40
N VAL A 73 5.43 3.52 17.92
CA VAL A 73 6.73 3.38 18.60
C VAL A 73 7.83 4.06 17.78
N SER A 74 8.01 3.62 16.54
CA SER A 74 9.05 4.11 15.63
C SER A 74 8.67 3.80 14.18
N SER A 75 9.36 4.43 13.24
CA SER A 75 9.27 4.08 11.82
C SER A 75 10.64 4.05 11.16
N GLU A 76 10.76 3.24 10.11
CA GLU A 76 11.98 3.08 9.32
C GLU A 76 11.64 3.22 7.84
N LEU A 77 12.43 4.03 7.13
CA LEU A 77 12.31 4.25 5.69
C LEU A 77 13.48 3.57 4.97
N PHE A 78 13.15 2.70 4.02
CA PHE A 78 14.10 1.99 3.17
C PHE A 78 13.95 2.45 1.73
N GLU A 79 15.05 2.90 1.13
CA GLU A 79 15.13 3.36 -0.26
C GLU A 79 15.87 2.34 -1.14
N GLY A 80 15.59 2.33 -2.44
CA GLY A 80 16.24 1.43 -3.39
C GLY A 80 15.90 -0.05 -3.18
N VAL A 81 14.73 -0.33 -2.58
CA VAL A 81 14.33 -1.69 -2.19
C VAL A 81 13.89 -2.51 -3.41
N THR A 82 14.41 -3.74 -3.49
CA THR A 82 13.92 -4.78 -4.39
C THR A 82 13.41 -5.95 -3.56
N LEU A 83 12.08 -6.13 -3.53
CA LEU A 83 11.46 -7.22 -2.80
C LEU A 83 11.82 -8.56 -3.42
N SER A 84 12.05 -9.57 -2.57
CA SER A 84 12.26 -10.95 -2.98
C SER A 84 11.96 -11.90 -1.83
N LYS A 85 11.98 -13.20 -2.11
CA LYS A 85 11.80 -14.24 -1.09
C LYS A 85 12.85 -14.19 0.03
N ASP A 86 14.04 -13.70 -0.29
CA ASP A 86 15.19 -13.69 0.62
C ASP A 86 15.48 -12.27 1.17
N PHE A 87 14.71 -11.26 0.73
CA PHE A 87 14.84 -9.90 1.24
C PHE A 87 14.06 -9.73 2.56
N GLU A 88 14.73 -9.20 3.57
CA GLU A 88 14.10 -8.81 4.84
C GLU A 88 14.59 -7.41 5.25
N CYS A 89 13.71 -6.58 5.80
CA CYS A 89 14.09 -5.33 6.44
C CYS A 89 14.14 -5.51 7.97
N LEU A 90 15.23 -5.03 8.58
CA LEU A 90 15.40 -5.06 10.03
C LEU A 90 14.80 -3.80 10.66
N ILE A 91 13.84 -3.97 11.56
CA ILE A 91 13.30 -2.90 12.39
C ILE A 91 13.88 -2.99 13.80
N PRO A 92 14.75 -2.05 14.22
CA PRO A 92 15.34 -2.07 15.56
C PRO A 92 14.27 -1.80 16.63
N ILE A 93 14.15 -2.70 17.62
CA ILE A 93 13.28 -2.52 18.78
C ILE A 93 14.01 -3.02 20.02
N LYS A 94 14.31 -2.10 20.94
CA LYS A 94 15.06 -2.40 22.16
C LYS A 94 14.18 -3.03 23.24
N GLU A 95 13.00 -2.46 23.45
CA GLU A 95 12.12 -2.83 24.55
C GLU A 95 11.43 -4.18 24.27
N PRO A 96 11.40 -5.11 25.24
CA PRO A 96 10.60 -6.33 25.12
C PRO A 96 9.10 -5.98 25.04
N GLY A 97 8.32 -6.86 24.44
CA GLY A 97 6.88 -6.67 24.32
C GLY A 97 6.28 -7.30 23.07
N LEU A 98 4.98 -7.08 22.89
CA LEU A 98 4.26 -7.47 21.69
C LEU A 98 4.20 -6.28 20.72
N TYR A 99 4.55 -6.52 19.47
CA TYR A 99 4.61 -5.51 18.42
C TYR A 99 3.92 -5.97 17.16
N SER A 100 3.34 -5.04 16.43
CA SER A 100 2.86 -5.26 15.06
C SER A 100 3.34 -4.12 14.17
N PHE A 101 3.45 -4.39 12.88
CA PHE A 101 4.02 -3.46 11.93
C PHE A 101 3.06 -3.18 10.79
N VAL A 102 2.98 -1.92 10.39
CA VAL A 102 2.29 -1.50 9.17
C VAL A 102 3.35 -1.13 8.13
N VAL A 103 3.24 -1.69 6.94
CA VAL A 103 4.21 -1.53 5.85
C VAL A 103 3.54 -0.79 4.70
N TRP A 104 4.14 0.32 4.27
CA TRP A 104 3.79 1.05 3.06
C TRP A 104 4.88 0.88 2.01
N GLY A 105 4.50 0.55 0.77
CA GLY A 105 5.42 0.41 -0.36
C GLY A 105 5.06 1.35 -1.51
N GLY A 106 6.06 1.91 -2.19
CA GLY A 106 5.86 2.69 -3.41
C GLY A 106 5.33 4.12 -3.21
N VAL A 107 5.33 4.64 -1.98
CA VAL A 107 4.92 6.02 -1.68
C VAL A 107 5.94 7.02 -2.22
N ASP A 108 5.50 7.89 -3.13
CA ASP A 108 6.31 8.96 -3.74
C ASP A 108 6.00 10.32 -3.09
N ASP A 109 7.00 10.95 -2.46
CA ASP A 109 6.83 12.21 -1.72
C ASP A 109 6.41 13.40 -2.60
N LYS A 110 6.52 13.27 -3.92
CA LYS A 110 6.01 14.29 -4.85
C LYS A 110 4.51 14.16 -5.08
N LEU A 111 3.98 12.95 -4.96
CA LEU A 111 2.58 12.64 -5.20
C LEU A 111 1.76 12.69 -3.91
N PHE A 112 2.37 12.34 -2.78
CA PHE A 112 1.69 12.22 -1.50
C PHE A 112 2.29 13.14 -0.44
N LYS A 113 1.42 13.61 0.46
CA LYS A 113 1.81 14.15 1.75
C LYS A 113 1.72 13.05 2.80
N LEU A 114 2.79 12.86 3.55
CA LEU A 114 2.84 11.96 4.70
C LEU A 114 2.77 12.76 6.00
N GLU A 115 1.87 12.39 6.90
CA GLU A 115 1.77 12.97 8.24
C GLU A 115 2.81 12.36 9.19
N THR A 116 3.24 13.14 10.18
CA THR A 116 4.19 12.68 11.20
C THR A 116 3.45 12.07 12.38
N LEU A 117 3.74 10.81 12.68
CA LEU A 117 3.18 10.12 13.84
C LEU A 117 3.93 10.48 15.12
N THR A 118 3.22 10.59 16.24
CA THR A 118 3.81 10.92 17.54
C THR A 118 3.96 9.65 18.39
N PRO A 119 5.18 9.30 18.83
CA PRO A 119 5.41 8.13 19.67
C PRO A 119 4.55 8.12 20.93
N ALA A 120 4.08 6.93 21.31
CA ALA A 120 3.19 6.68 22.46
C ALA A 120 1.83 7.42 22.43
N LYS A 121 1.45 8.05 21.30
CA LYS A 121 0.17 8.74 21.14
C LYS A 121 -0.58 8.29 19.89
N SER A 122 0.08 8.33 18.74
CA SER A 122 -0.55 8.03 17.47
C SER A 122 -0.97 6.57 17.37
N THR A 123 -2.11 6.32 16.75
CA THR A 123 -2.65 4.97 16.53
C THR A 123 -2.72 4.66 15.03
N LYS A 124 -3.06 3.40 14.70
CA LYS A 124 -3.19 2.96 13.31
C LYS A 124 -4.36 3.58 12.55
N ASP A 125 -5.31 4.17 13.25
CA ASP A 125 -6.52 4.77 12.67
C ASP A 125 -6.35 6.24 12.27
N GLU A 126 -5.24 6.86 12.68
CA GLU A 126 -4.92 8.25 12.36
C GLU A 126 -4.53 8.43 10.88
N LEU A 127 -4.79 9.62 10.34
CA LEU A 127 -4.37 10.02 9.01
C LEU A 127 -2.85 9.90 8.87
N LEU A 128 -2.41 9.16 7.86
CA LEU A 128 -1.00 9.01 7.53
C LEU A 128 -0.69 9.57 6.14
N LEU A 129 -1.49 9.19 5.13
CA LEU A 129 -1.17 9.44 3.74
C LEU A 129 -2.30 10.21 3.06
N ALA A 130 -1.98 11.32 2.41
CA ALA A 130 -2.91 12.09 1.59
C ALA A 130 -2.36 12.30 0.19
N LEU A 131 -3.14 12.00 -0.84
CA LEU A 131 -2.80 12.31 -2.23
C LEU A 131 -2.85 13.82 -2.46
N ASN A 132 -1.81 14.38 -3.06
CA ASN A 132 -1.78 15.80 -3.40
C ASN A 132 -2.90 16.14 -4.38
N ARG A 133 -3.57 17.26 -4.14
CA ARG A 133 -4.72 17.74 -4.92
C ARG A 133 -4.73 19.26 -5.01
N HIS A 134 -5.24 19.80 -6.12
CA HIS A 134 -5.37 21.23 -6.36
C HIS A 134 -6.72 21.49 -7.04
N ASP A 135 -7.51 22.43 -6.50
CA ASP A 135 -8.83 22.80 -7.03
C ASP A 135 -9.77 21.61 -7.31
N GLY A 136 -9.76 20.60 -6.44
CA GLY A 136 -10.61 19.41 -6.59
C GLY A 136 -10.07 18.35 -7.56
N ILE A 137 -8.89 18.56 -8.15
CA ILE A 137 -8.23 17.62 -9.05
C ILE A 137 -7.04 16.97 -8.34
N ALA A 138 -6.97 15.64 -8.36
CA ALA A 138 -5.84 14.88 -7.84
C ALA A 138 -4.58 15.09 -8.69
N THR A 139 -3.40 14.95 -8.09
CA THR A 139 -2.17 14.83 -8.87
C THR A 139 -2.20 13.57 -9.73
N ASN A 140 -1.61 13.63 -10.93
CA ASN A 140 -1.53 12.46 -11.80
C ASN A 140 -0.56 11.43 -11.20
N LEU A 141 -1.07 10.24 -10.91
CA LEU A 141 -0.30 9.14 -10.33
C LEU A 141 0.66 8.47 -11.33
N ALA A 142 0.53 8.72 -12.63
CA ALA A 142 1.43 8.20 -13.67
C ALA A 142 1.69 6.67 -13.56
N LYS A 143 0.63 5.89 -13.30
CA LYS A 143 0.67 4.43 -13.09
C LYS A 143 1.55 3.96 -11.92
N LYS A 144 1.91 4.85 -10.98
CA LYS A 144 2.59 4.47 -9.74
C LYS A 144 1.72 3.51 -8.95
N GLN A 145 2.37 2.52 -8.34
CA GLN A 145 1.72 1.50 -7.53
C GLN A 145 2.04 1.74 -6.06
N VAL A 146 0.99 1.77 -5.22
CA VAL A 146 1.13 1.96 -3.77
C VAL A 146 0.57 0.75 -3.05
N TYR A 147 1.32 0.25 -2.08
CA TYR A 147 0.99 -0.96 -1.33
C TYR A 147 0.89 -0.67 0.16
N VAL A 148 -0.03 -1.32 0.86
CA VAL A 148 -0.14 -1.27 2.31
C VAL A 148 -0.47 -2.65 2.90
N GLY A 149 0.07 -2.98 4.05
CA GLY A 149 -0.26 -4.21 4.77
C GLY A 149 0.23 -4.22 6.19
N GLU A 150 -0.22 -5.23 6.95
CA GLU A 150 0.16 -5.42 8.35
C GLU A 150 0.80 -6.78 8.59
N THR A 151 1.68 -6.86 9.58
CA THR A 151 2.19 -8.13 10.10
C THR A 151 1.25 -8.69 11.16
N PRO A 152 1.24 -10.02 11.38
CA PRO A 152 0.79 -10.55 12.67
C PRO A 152 1.65 -9.98 13.81
N ALA A 153 1.10 -9.95 15.01
CA ALA A 153 1.83 -9.49 16.17
C ALA A 153 2.95 -10.46 16.55
N VAL A 154 4.12 -9.93 16.89
CA VAL A 154 5.33 -10.68 17.28
C VAL A 154 5.80 -10.27 18.65
N ARG A 155 6.32 -11.23 19.42
CA ARG A 155 6.76 -11.01 20.79
C ARG A 155 8.28 -11.00 20.87
N LEU A 156 8.84 -9.93 21.42
CA LEU A 156 10.25 -9.77 21.72
C LEU A 156 10.48 -10.04 23.22
N GLU A 157 11.31 -11.03 23.56
CA GLU A 157 11.56 -11.47 24.94
C GLU A 157 12.92 -10.98 25.48
N LEU A 158 13.06 -10.78 26.79
CA LEU A 158 14.29 -10.26 27.41
C LEU A 158 15.49 -11.20 27.33
N GLU A 159 15.24 -12.50 27.42
CA GLU A 159 16.30 -13.50 27.63
C GLU A 159 16.85 -14.10 26.34
N THR A 160 16.36 -13.65 25.18
CA THR A 160 16.77 -14.19 23.88
C THR A 160 17.45 -13.12 23.01
N ASN A 161 18.70 -13.36 22.62
CA ASN A 161 19.43 -12.59 21.58
C ASN A 161 18.86 -12.81 20.17
N HIS A 162 17.55 -13.00 20.05
CA HIS A 162 16.93 -13.39 18.80
C HIS A 162 16.25 -12.19 18.15
N PHE A 163 16.76 -11.81 16.99
CA PHE A 163 15.94 -11.16 15.99
C PHE A 163 14.75 -12.07 15.68
N VAL A 164 13.55 -11.51 15.69
CA VAL A 164 12.33 -12.26 15.34
C VAL A 164 12.03 -12.03 13.87
N HIS A 165 11.60 -13.07 13.17
CA HIS A 165 11.23 -13.00 11.77
C HIS A 165 9.71 -13.02 11.63
N THR A 166 9.17 -12.15 10.77
CA THR A 166 7.75 -12.13 10.42
C THR A 166 7.57 -11.77 8.95
N LYS A 167 6.33 -11.80 8.48
CA LYS A 167 5.99 -11.44 7.11
C LYS A 167 4.82 -10.47 7.06
N ALA A 168 4.85 -9.55 6.12
CA ALA A 168 3.76 -8.63 5.81
C ALA A 168 3.17 -8.98 4.44
N ASN A 169 1.88 -9.30 4.40
CA ASN A 169 1.12 -9.39 3.15
C ASN A 169 0.57 -8.01 2.83
N VAL A 170 1.16 -7.32 1.85
CA VAL A 170 0.73 -6.00 1.40
C VAL A 170 -0.24 -6.12 0.23
N ARG A 171 -1.22 -5.22 0.15
CA ARG A 171 -2.18 -5.11 -0.94
C ARG A 171 -1.99 -3.81 -1.69
N GLU A 172 -2.15 -3.89 -3.00
CA GLU A 172 -2.11 -2.71 -3.84
C GLU A 172 -3.38 -1.87 -3.63
N LEU A 173 -3.20 -0.58 -3.37
CA LEU A 173 -4.28 0.39 -3.25
C LEU A 173 -4.63 1.03 -4.60
N THR A 174 -3.65 1.20 -5.46
CA THR A 174 -3.80 1.88 -6.75
C THR A 174 -4.50 1.01 -7.77
N ASN A 175 -5.36 1.62 -8.58
CA ASN A 175 -6.12 0.95 -9.64
C ASN A 175 -5.91 1.66 -10.97
N ARG A 176 -5.75 0.90 -12.05
CA ARG A 176 -5.62 1.41 -13.42
C ARG A 176 -6.91 1.13 -14.16
N ILE A 177 -7.54 2.18 -14.66
CA ILE A 177 -8.84 2.08 -15.36
C ILE A 177 -8.65 2.58 -16.78
N ASN A 178 -8.70 1.67 -17.74
CA ASN A 178 -8.69 1.98 -19.16
C ASN A 178 -10.14 2.05 -19.64
N VAL A 179 -10.58 3.23 -20.07
CA VAL A 179 -11.93 3.47 -20.56
C VAL A 179 -11.90 3.56 -22.08
N LEU A 180 -12.80 2.84 -22.74
CA LEU A 180 -13.04 2.87 -24.17
C LEU A 180 -14.51 3.19 -24.41
N VAL A 181 -14.79 4.22 -25.21
CA VAL A 181 -16.13 4.58 -25.65
C VAL A 181 -16.21 4.41 -27.16
N GLU A 182 -17.19 3.65 -27.63
CA GLU A 182 -17.42 3.35 -29.05
C GLU A 182 -18.78 3.87 -29.52
N ASP A 183 -18.90 4.01 -30.85
CA ASP A 183 -20.13 4.34 -31.59
C ASP A 183 -20.71 5.74 -31.33
N VAL A 184 -19.88 6.67 -30.83
CA VAL A 184 -20.25 8.08 -30.59
C VAL A 184 -19.73 8.97 -31.71
N ASP A 185 -20.60 9.57 -32.52
CA ASP A 185 -20.14 10.42 -33.61
C ASP A 185 -19.49 11.71 -33.09
N ASP A 186 -18.52 12.23 -33.84
CA ASP A 186 -17.71 13.40 -33.48
C ASP A 186 -17.08 13.23 -32.09
N ALA A 187 -16.41 12.09 -31.86
CA ALA A 187 -15.89 11.68 -30.56
C ALA A 187 -15.04 12.77 -29.87
N GLU A 188 -14.34 13.61 -30.64
CA GLU A 188 -13.53 14.74 -30.16
C GLU A 188 -14.32 15.80 -29.37
N LYS A 189 -15.65 15.84 -29.54
CA LYS A 189 -16.56 16.70 -28.77
C LYS A 189 -16.81 16.21 -27.35
N PHE A 190 -16.43 14.98 -27.04
CA PHE A 190 -16.67 14.33 -25.75
C PHE A 190 -15.40 14.20 -24.92
N GLU A 191 -15.59 14.15 -23.61
CA GLU A 191 -14.56 13.87 -22.61
C GLU A 191 -15.04 12.82 -21.61
N ILE A 192 -14.08 12.25 -20.89
CA ILE A 192 -14.29 11.21 -19.88
C ILE A 192 -13.72 11.72 -18.57
N GLU A 193 -14.50 11.66 -17.50
CA GLU A 193 -14.09 12.06 -16.15
C GLU A 193 -14.22 10.89 -15.18
N LEU A 194 -13.29 10.80 -14.24
CA LEU A 194 -13.32 9.83 -13.15
C LEU A 194 -13.22 10.56 -11.81
N LEU A 195 -14.24 10.39 -10.97
CA LEU A 195 -14.35 11.02 -9.66
C LEU A 195 -14.29 9.96 -8.56
N SER A 196 -13.63 10.24 -7.43
CA SER A 196 -13.72 9.41 -6.22
C SER A 196 -13.28 10.15 -4.95
N ALA A 197 -13.86 9.78 -3.81
CA ALA A 197 -13.51 10.22 -2.46
C ALA A 197 -12.60 9.18 -1.77
N ASN A 198 -11.40 8.98 -2.34
CA ASN A 198 -10.47 7.90 -1.95
C ASN A 198 -9.00 8.36 -1.85
N THR A 199 -8.73 9.60 -1.44
CA THR A 199 -7.38 10.19 -1.48
C THR A 199 -6.62 10.18 -0.16
N ASP A 200 -7.31 9.97 0.96
CA ASP A 200 -6.75 10.10 2.30
C ASP A 200 -6.86 8.76 3.02
N TYR A 201 -5.77 8.32 3.66
CA TYR A 201 -5.63 6.99 4.24
C TYR A 201 -5.11 7.05 5.67
N SER A 202 -5.68 6.20 6.52
CA SER A 202 -5.14 5.93 7.85
C SER A 202 -3.80 5.21 7.75
N VAL A 203 -3.06 5.10 8.87
CA VAL A 203 -1.82 4.33 8.89
C VAL A 203 -2.05 2.93 8.34
N LYS A 204 -3.11 2.23 8.75
CA LYS A 204 -3.41 0.86 8.28
C LYS A 204 -4.02 0.75 6.88
N GLY A 205 -4.16 1.87 6.16
CA GLY A 205 -4.64 1.85 4.78
C GLY A 205 -6.16 1.87 4.62
N ASP A 206 -6.91 2.24 5.66
CA ASP A 206 -8.34 2.51 5.53
C ASP A 206 -8.56 3.89 4.95
N ILE A 207 -9.56 4.04 4.07
CA ILE A 207 -9.91 5.35 3.51
C ILE A 207 -10.54 6.22 4.60
N ILE A 208 -9.88 7.33 4.91
CA ILE A 208 -10.42 8.40 5.75
C ILE A 208 -11.39 9.23 4.94
N LYS A 209 -12.53 9.60 5.56
CA LYS A 209 -13.55 10.43 4.92
C LYS A 209 -12.94 11.73 4.39
N ASN A 210 -13.10 11.97 3.10
CA ASN A 210 -12.61 13.14 2.40
C ASN A 210 -13.61 13.60 1.34
N SER A 211 -13.27 14.69 0.64
CA SER A 211 -14.04 15.19 -0.49
C SER A 211 -13.78 14.37 -1.75
N VAL A 212 -14.78 14.26 -2.61
CA VAL A 212 -14.62 13.75 -3.98
C VAL A 212 -13.61 14.61 -4.73
N VAL A 213 -12.71 13.96 -5.46
CA VAL A 213 -11.77 14.60 -6.39
C VAL A 213 -11.87 13.99 -7.77
N GLU A 214 -11.46 14.73 -8.78
CA GLU A 214 -11.26 14.24 -10.14
C GLU A 214 -9.86 13.67 -10.33
N TYR A 215 -9.76 12.53 -11.01
CA TYR A 215 -8.49 11.95 -11.44
C TYR A 215 -8.14 12.43 -12.84
N PRO A 216 -6.97 13.09 -13.03
CA PRO A 216 -6.60 13.64 -14.31
C PRO A 216 -6.23 12.54 -15.32
N THR A 217 -6.54 12.79 -16.58
CA THR A 217 -6.13 11.94 -17.71
C THR A 217 -5.98 12.77 -18.99
N GLU A 218 -5.33 12.19 -20.00
CA GLU A 218 -5.36 12.69 -21.36
C GLU A 218 -6.33 11.81 -22.17
N VAL A 219 -7.43 12.40 -22.63
CA VAL A 219 -8.38 11.70 -23.52
C VAL A 219 -7.81 11.63 -24.92
N LYS A 220 -7.81 10.43 -25.49
CA LYS A 220 -7.30 10.14 -26.85
C LYS A 220 -8.47 9.79 -27.77
N TYR A 221 -8.31 10.08 -29.06
CA TYR A 221 -9.33 9.88 -30.08
C TYR A 221 -8.79 8.99 -31.20
N PRO A 222 -8.73 7.66 -31.00
CA PRO A 222 -8.14 6.73 -31.98
C PRO A 222 -8.95 6.61 -33.28
N GLY A 223 -10.17 7.13 -33.34
CA GLY A 223 -10.99 7.21 -34.55
C GLY A 223 -12.13 8.21 -34.39
N GLU A 224 -12.83 8.54 -35.49
CA GLU A 224 -13.93 9.54 -35.50
C GLU A 224 -15.08 9.19 -34.55
N LYS A 225 -15.23 7.90 -34.20
CA LYS A 225 -16.30 7.40 -33.34
C LYS A 225 -15.84 6.78 -32.02
N THR A 226 -14.60 7.06 -31.64
CA THR A 226 -13.96 6.38 -30.52
C THR A 226 -13.12 7.33 -29.71
N LEU A 227 -13.30 7.28 -28.39
CA LEU A 227 -12.44 7.97 -27.45
C LEU A 227 -12.00 7.03 -26.33
N THR A 228 -10.80 7.25 -25.82
CA THR A 228 -10.21 6.45 -24.74
C THR A 228 -9.58 7.34 -23.67
N ALA A 229 -9.56 6.84 -22.44
CA ALA A 229 -8.91 7.50 -21.32
C ALA A 229 -8.22 6.47 -20.42
N ASP A 230 -7.03 6.81 -19.95
CA ASP A 230 -6.24 5.99 -19.04
C ASP A 230 -6.16 6.68 -17.68
N PHE A 231 -6.88 6.16 -16.69
CA PHE A 231 -6.83 6.68 -15.32
C PHE A 231 -5.94 5.81 -14.44
N THR A 232 -5.25 6.43 -13.51
CA THR A 232 -4.72 5.76 -12.32
C THR A 232 -5.36 6.41 -11.11
N THR A 233 -6.12 5.64 -10.34
CA THR A 233 -6.82 6.07 -9.13
C THR A 233 -6.30 5.32 -7.91
N MET A 234 -6.66 5.77 -6.72
CA MET A 234 -6.39 5.06 -5.48
C MET A 234 -7.43 3.93 -5.25
N LYS A 235 -7.66 3.50 -4.00
CA LYS A 235 -8.49 2.34 -3.67
C LYS A 235 -9.92 2.51 -4.15
N LEU A 236 -10.44 1.52 -4.89
CA LEU A 236 -11.85 1.42 -5.25
C LEU A 236 -12.60 0.68 -4.13
N GLU A 237 -13.55 1.35 -3.50
CA GLU A 237 -14.35 0.81 -2.40
C GLU A 237 -15.77 1.38 -2.45
N SER A 238 -16.76 0.61 -2.01
CA SER A 238 -18.16 1.04 -1.94
C SER A 238 -18.33 2.28 -1.05
N GLY A 239 -19.24 3.17 -1.42
CA GLY A 239 -19.54 4.38 -0.63
C GLY A 239 -18.52 5.52 -0.81
N ARG A 240 -17.62 5.42 -1.80
CA ARG A 240 -16.61 6.45 -2.13
C ARG A 240 -16.95 7.28 -3.36
N GLN A 241 -18.13 7.12 -3.93
CA GLN A 241 -18.59 7.85 -5.12
C GLN A 241 -17.61 7.67 -6.29
N ASN A 242 -17.40 6.44 -6.74
CA ASN A 242 -16.44 6.11 -7.80
C ASN A 242 -17.07 6.35 -9.18
N ILE A 243 -17.33 7.62 -9.50
CA ILE A 243 -18.19 7.99 -10.62
C ILE A 243 -17.38 8.11 -11.91
N LEU A 244 -17.77 7.34 -12.92
CA LEU A 244 -17.34 7.53 -14.30
C LEU A 244 -18.40 8.37 -15.04
N VAL A 245 -17.95 9.42 -15.73
CA VAL A 245 -18.80 10.33 -16.51
C VAL A 245 -18.30 10.40 -17.94
N VAL A 246 -19.22 10.41 -18.91
CA VAL A 246 -18.95 10.82 -20.29
C VAL A 246 -19.87 11.97 -20.64
N LYS A 247 -19.30 13.09 -21.10
CA LYS A 247 -20.05 14.31 -21.40
C LYS A 247 -19.53 15.06 -22.61
N GLU A 248 -20.39 15.87 -23.22
CA GLU A 248 -20.00 16.79 -24.30
C GLU A 248 -19.30 18.02 -23.72
N LYS A 249 -18.08 18.33 -24.21
CA LYS A 249 -17.22 19.41 -23.70
C LYS A 249 -17.87 20.79 -23.77
N ALA A 250 -18.55 21.09 -24.89
CA ALA A 250 -19.07 22.43 -25.15
C ALA A 250 -20.29 22.78 -24.30
N THR A 251 -21.12 21.78 -23.97
CA THR A 251 -22.40 21.97 -23.28
C THR A 251 -22.39 21.44 -21.85
N GLY A 252 -21.40 20.63 -21.47
CA GLY A 252 -21.31 19.95 -20.19
C GLY A 252 -22.33 18.81 -20.03
N LYS A 253 -22.95 18.38 -21.13
CA LYS A 253 -24.10 17.49 -21.09
C LYS A 253 -23.67 16.03 -21.02
N GLU A 254 -24.06 15.37 -19.94
CA GLU A 254 -23.71 13.98 -19.67
C GLU A 254 -24.54 13.03 -20.54
N ILE A 255 -23.85 12.10 -21.21
CA ILE A 255 -24.46 10.97 -21.92
C ILE A 255 -24.31 9.65 -21.14
N PHE A 256 -23.50 9.68 -20.07
CA PHE A 256 -23.27 8.56 -19.17
C PHE A 256 -22.78 9.05 -17.81
N ARG A 257 -23.30 8.44 -16.74
CA ARG A 257 -22.88 8.68 -15.36
C ARG A 257 -23.19 7.46 -14.50
N GLU A 258 -22.17 6.78 -14.00
CA GLU A 258 -22.35 5.61 -13.14
C GLU A 258 -21.28 5.49 -12.05
N ASP A 259 -21.63 4.88 -10.92
CA ASP A 259 -20.65 4.46 -9.91
C ASP A 259 -20.05 3.11 -10.32
N LEU A 260 -18.78 3.08 -10.71
CA LEU A 260 -18.11 1.87 -11.20
C LEU A 260 -18.14 0.72 -10.19
N VAL A 261 -17.91 1.01 -8.90
CA VAL A 261 -17.94 -0.02 -7.86
C VAL A 261 -19.36 -0.52 -7.67
N GLY A 262 -20.34 0.40 -7.62
CA GLY A 262 -21.75 0.03 -7.50
C GLY A 262 -22.20 -0.88 -8.64
N VAL A 263 -21.84 -0.55 -9.87
CA VAL A 263 -22.26 -1.32 -11.05
C VAL A 263 -21.55 -2.67 -11.15
N ILE A 264 -20.27 -2.77 -10.73
CA ILE A 264 -19.58 -4.07 -10.60
C ILE A 264 -20.28 -4.98 -9.58
N LEU A 265 -20.60 -4.46 -8.39
CA LEU A 265 -21.22 -5.24 -7.31
C LEU A 265 -22.66 -5.66 -7.60
N LEU A 266 -23.36 -4.94 -8.48
CA LEU A 266 -24.72 -5.29 -8.91
C LEU A 266 -24.73 -6.16 -10.18
N SER A 267 -23.55 -6.46 -10.72
CA SER A 267 -23.43 -7.20 -11.98
C SER A 267 -23.84 -8.67 -11.82
N PRO A 268 -24.52 -9.27 -12.82
CA PRO A 268 -24.62 -10.73 -12.89
C PRO A 268 -23.26 -11.41 -13.07
N SER A 269 -22.24 -10.65 -13.48
CA SER A 269 -20.85 -11.10 -13.68
C SER A 269 -19.93 -10.73 -12.51
N GLU A 270 -20.46 -10.35 -11.34
CA GLU A 270 -19.65 -9.95 -10.17
C GLU A 270 -18.59 -11.00 -9.80
N ALA A 271 -18.95 -12.29 -9.88
CA ALA A 271 -18.02 -13.39 -9.61
C ALA A 271 -16.78 -13.41 -10.53
N ASN A 272 -16.84 -12.74 -11.68
CA ASN A 272 -15.75 -12.65 -12.65
C ASN A 272 -14.93 -11.36 -12.53
N ILE A 273 -15.38 -10.37 -11.75
CA ILE A 273 -14.70 -9.09 -11.55
C ILE A 273 -14.47 -8.92 -10.04
N ASN A 274 -13.24 -9.21 -9.59
CA ASN A 274 -12.96 -9.22 -8.17
C ASN A 274 -12.17 -7.97 -7.76
N LEU A 275 -12.87 -6.97 -7.23
CA LEU A 275 -12.28 -5.73 -6.69
C LEU A 275 -11.23 -5.96 -5.57
N ARG A 276 -11.14 -7.17 -4.99
CA ARG A 276 -10.16 -7.54 -3.96
C ARG A 276 -8.90 -8.20 -4.53
N CYS A 277 -8.92 -8.58 -5.80
CA CYS A 277 -7.83 -9.25 -6.49
C CYS A 277 -7.33 -8.48 -7.71
N ASP A 278 -8.22 -7.78 -8.40
CA ASP A 278 -7.93 -7.03 -9.61
C ASP A 278 -7.61 -5.57 -9.27
N ASN A 279 -6.59 -5.04 -9.93
CA ASN A 279 -6.24 -3.62 -9.87
C ASN A 279 -6.17 -2.99 -11.28
N ASP A 280 -6.51 -3.75 -12.31
CA ASP A 280 -6.52 -3.33 -13.71
C ASP A 280 -7.91 -3.58 -14.30
N PHE A 281 -8.58 -2.52 -14.72
CA PHE A 281 -9.96 -2.56 -15.19
C PHE A 281 -10.05 -2.01 -16.61
N LYS A 282 -10.58 -2.82 -17.53
CA LYS A 282 -10.94 -2.41 -18.88
C LYS A 282 -12.43 -2.11 -18.90
N VAL A 283 -12.80 -0.83 -19.00
CA VAL A 283 -14.17 -0.38 -19.08
C VAL A 283 -14.49 -0.06 -20.54
N LYS A 284 -15.49 -0.72 -21.11
CA LYS A 284 -15.95 -0.47 -22.47
C LYS A 284 -17.42 -0.03 -22.47
N LEU A 285 -17.68 1.13 -23.06
CA LEU A 285 -19.00 1.72 -23.23
C LEU A 285 -19.37 1.69 -24.71
N LYS A 286 -20.50 1.06 -25.06
CA LYS A 286 -21.09 1.21 -26.40
C LYS A 286 -22.22 2.22 -26.35
N THR A 287 -22.23 3.13 -27.30
CA THR A 287 -23.25 4.18 -27.39
C THR A 287 -24.18 3.98 -28.58
N ARG A 288 -25.35 4.61 -28.53
CA ARG A 288 -26.26 4.75 -29.67
C ARG A 288 -26.86 6.14 -29.70
N ARG A 289 -27.19 6.61 -30.90
CA ARG A 289 -27.98 7.84 -31.06
C ARG A 289 -29.36 7.68 -30.42
N CYS A 290 -29.81 8.71 -29.71
CA CYS A 290 -31.17 8.82 -29.19
C CYS A 290 -31.73 10.23 -29.33
N ASN A 291 -33.07 10.35 -29.28
CA ASN A 291 -33.75 11.64 -29.14
C ASN A 291 -33.75 12.09 -27.67
N CYS A 292 -32.56 12.20 -27.11
CA CYS A 292 -32.30 12.40 -25.70
C CYS A 292 -31.43 13.65 -25.52
N PRO A 293 -31.39 14.21 -24.31
CA PRO A 293 -30.43 15.22 -24.01
C PRO A 293 -28.98 14.70 -24.22
N GLY A 294 -28.30 15.15 -25.29
CA GLY A 294 -26.89 14.81 -25.57
C GLY A 294 -26.72 14.04 -26.88
N GLY A 295 -27.84 13.65 -27.50
CA GLY A 295 -27.86 12.97 -28.80
C GLY A 295 -27.43 11.51 -28.75
N PHE A 296 -26.79 11.08 -27.66
CA PHE A 296 -26.31 9.72 -27.43
C PHE A 296 -26.67 9.23 -26.04
N MET A 297 -26.79 7.91 -25.91
CA MET A 297 -26.84 7.20 -24.64
C MET A 297 -25.94 5.97 -24.71
N VAL A 298 -25.37 5.59 -23.56
CA VAL A 298 -24.71 4.29 -23.43
C VAL A 298 -25.77 3.19 -23.36
N THR A 299 -25.60 2.14 -24.15
CA THR A 299 -26.50 0.98 -24.19
C THR A 299 -25.89 -0.27 -23.59
N GLU A 300 -24.57 -0.38 -23.59
CA GLU A 300 -23.84 -1.51 -22.99
C GLU A 300 -22.64 -0.99 -22.20
N LEU A 301 -22.47 -1.51 -20.99
CA LEU A 301 -21.29 -1.33 -20.14
C LEU A 301 -20.63 -2.68 -19.92
N TRP A 302 -19.35 -2.76 -20.29
CA TRP A 302 -18.52 -3.93 -20.15
C TRP A 302 -17.34 -3.63 -19.22
N ILE A 303 -17.00 -4.56 -18.34
CA ILE A 303 -15.83 -4.46 -17.46
C ILE A 303 -15.07 -5.78 -17.52
N ASN A 304 -13.78 -5.73 -17.85
CA ASN A 304 -12.91 -6.91 -18.02
C ASN A 304 -13.54 -7.97 -18.95
N ASP A 305 -14.08 -7.52 -20.08
CA ASP A 305 -14.73 -8.33 -21.12
C ASP A 305 -16.07 -8.99 -20.71
N TRP A 306 -16.59 -8.68 -19.52
CA TRP A 306 -17.91 -9.10 -19.06
C TRP A 306 -18.93 -7.97 -19.23
N MET A 307 -20.09 -8.29 -19.79
CA MET A 307 -21.20 -7.33 -19.84
C MET A 307 -21.76 -7.19 -18.44
N VAL A 308 -21.66 -5.97 -17.90
CA VAL A 308 -22.05 -5.67 -16.53
C VAL A 308 -23.46 -5.07 -16.49
N HIS A 309 -23.80 -4.27 -17.50
CA HIS A 309 -25.13 -3.68 -17.62
C HIS A 309 -25.53 -3.46 -19.08
N SER A 310 -26.82 -3.58 -19.35
CA SER A 310 -27.44 -3.21 -20.61
C SER A 310 -28.62 -2.28 -20.33
N TYR A 311 -28.69 -1.15 -21.02
CA TYR A 311 -29.78 -0.19 -20.86
C TYR A 311 -30.83 -0.41 -21.95
N ASP A 312 -32.06 -0.72 -21.54
CA ASP A 312 -33.19 -0.88 -22.46
C ASP A 312 -33.58 0.48 -23.06
N ILE A 313 -33.77 0.49 -24.38
CA ILE A 313 -34.28 1.67 -25.08
C ILE A 313 -35.80 1.48 -25.21
N VAL A 314 -36.57 2.18 -24.38
CA VAL A 314 -38.00 2.35 -24.64
C VAL A 314 -38.13 3.34 -25.80
N LEU A 315 -38.15 2.81 -27.02
CA LEU A 315 -38.52 3.59 -28.20
C LEU A 315 -39.99 3.96 -28.04
N GLY A 316 -40.27 5.22 -27.72
CA GLY A 316 -41.62 5.76 -27.76
C GLY A 316 -42.19 5.53 -29.16
N SER A 317 -43.22 4.68 -29.25
CA SER A 317 -44.02 4.40 -30.44
C SER A 317 -44.77 5.63 -30.93
#